data_AF-A0A2T2Z3C3-F1
#
_entry.id   AF-A0A2T2Z3C3-F1
#
_cell.length_a   1.000
_cell.length_b   1.000
_cell.length_c   1.000
_cell.angle_alpha   90.00
_cell.angle_beta   90.00
_cell.angle_gamma   90.00
#
_symmetry.space_group_name_H-M   'P 1'
#
loop_
_entity.id
_entity.type
_entity.pdbx_description
1 polymer ?
#
loop_
_entity_poly.entity_id
_entity_poly.type
_entity_poly.pdbx_seq_one_letter_code
_entity_poly.pdbx_strand_id
1 'polypeptide(L)'
;MTPDPVRDPSTELIRLRAENDDLRVRLQQSEDQSDADFVAAGFYTYQHPLEDSTAYSDRLAKLRGELKEVIRNKAAIETSPGFIYDNSLAKGKKMTSDLAQLMLRAYNAEAENCVRYVKAGNLRAAITRLEKSAAAVARLGAMMDMRVSPGYHDLRVEELTLTAEFLMKKQEERDAAREERERLREEALAQKEFEAERERLDKQRRHYLNVLAALDTSDPNRQDIEGKLADVDAAIERNDYRIANIRAGYVYVISNLGAFGPGIVKIGLTRRLEPMDRVRELGDASVPFWFDVHALFFSEDAVTVEAELHRRFADRRVNRINLRREFFYATPLEVKDQLAEIAGHLIEFTAEPEAEQYRLSVSMGASSATRA
;
A
#
# COMPACT_ATOMS: atom_id res chain seq x y z
N MET A 1 32.62 -25.38 47.05
CA MET A 1 31.97 -24.53 46.02
C MET A 1 31.32 -25.45 45.01
N THR A 2 30.05 -25.79 45.22
CA THR A 2 29.22 -26.49 44.24
C THR A 2 28.77 -25.45 43.21
N PRO A 3 29.00 -25.67 41.90
CA PRO A 3 28.60 -24.70 40.88
C PRO A 3 27.09 -24.69 40.75
N ASP A 4 26.50 -23.49 40.79
CA ASP A 4 25.09 -23.23 40.52
C ASP A 4 24.72 -23.80 39.15
N PRO A 5 23.62 -24.56 38.99
CA PRO A 5 23.20 -25.04 37.70
C PRO A 5 22.76 -23.82 36.87
N VAL A 6 23.53 -23.52 35.83
CA VAL A 6 23.17 -22.52 34.81
C VAL A 6 21.78 -22.87 34.29
N ARG A 7 20.77 -22.11 34.71
CA ARG A 7 19.42 -22.20 34.16
C ARG A 7 19.50 -21.96 32.66
N ASP A 8 19.06 -22.94 31.88
CA ASP A 8 18.94 -22.81 30.42
C ASP A 8 18.04 -21.59 30.10
N PRO A 9 18.57 -20.56 29.41
CA PRO A 9 17.83 -19.35 29.05
C PRO A 9 16.54 -19.65 28.28
N SER A 10 16.50 -20.77 27.54
CA SER A 10 15.33 -21.20 26.77
C SER A 10 14.20 -21.65 27.69
N THR A 11 14.53 -22.35 28.77
CA THR A 11 13.58 -22.82 29.78
C THR A 11 13.01 -21.65 30.60
N GLU A 12 13.85 -20.66 30.94
CA GLU A 12 13.40 -19.45 31.63
C GLU A 12 12.51 -18.57 30.73
N LEU A 13 12.83 -18.45 29.43
CA LEU A 13 12.01 -17.72 28.46
C LEU A 13 10.63 -18.35 28.27
N ILE A 14 10.55 -19.69 28.21
CA ILE A 14 9.28 -20.41 28.12
C ILE A 14 8.44 -20.19 29.38
N ARG A 15 9.07 -20.25 30.56
CA ARG A 15 8.42 -20.00 31.84
C ARG A 15 7.88 -18.57 31.93
N LEU A 16 8.70 -17.57 31.56
CA LEU A 16 8.31 -16.16 31.58
C LEU A 16 7.18 -15.86 30.59
N ARG A 17 7.15 -16.53 29.43
CA ARG A 17 6.02 -16.43 28.48
C ARG A 17 4.74 -17.01 29.08
N ALA A 18 4.81 -18.20 29.66
CA ALA A 18 3.66 -18.82 30.31
C ALA A 18 3.13 -18.00 31.50
N GLU A 19 4.04 -17.39 32.28
CA GLU A 19 3.70 -16.48 33.38
C GLU A 19 3.11 -15.17 32.87
N ASN A 20 3.60 -14.63 31.75
CA ASN A 20 3.00 -13.45 31.12
C ASN A 20 1.59 -13.74 30.58
N ASP A 21 1.38 -14.91 29.97
CA ASP A 21 0.09 -15.33 29.46
C ASP A 21 -0.91 -15.57 30.61
N ASP A 22 -0.50 -16.19 31.72
CA ASP A 22 -1.33 -16.35 32.92
C ASP A 22 -1.67 -15.00 33.57
N LEU A 23 -0.70 -14.08 33.68
CA LEU A 23 -0.93 -12.73 34.18
C LEU A 23 -1.88 -11.93 33.28
N ARG A 24 -1.79 -12.09 31.94
CA ARG A 24 -2.73 -11.50 30.98
C ARG A 24 -4.14 -12.05 31.15
N VAL A 25 -4.28 -13.37 31.33
CA VAL A 25 -5.58 -14.01 31.58
C VAL A 25 -6.19 -13.55 32.91
N ARG A 26 -5.39 -13.41 33.97
CA ARG A 26 -5.87 -12.90 35.27
C ARG A 26 -6.21 -11.42 35.25
N LEU A 27 -5.46 -10.61 34.50
CA LEU A 27 -5.79 -9.21 34.27
C LEU A 27 -7.12 -9.09 33.52
N GLN A 28 -7.30 -9.87 32.46
CA GLN A 28 -8.57 -9.95 31.73
C GLN A 28 -9.74 -10.36 32.64
N GLN A 29 -9.56 -11.41 33.46
CA GLN A 29 -10.60 -11.89 34.39
C GLN A 29 -10.92 -10.88 35.51
N SER A 30 -9.92 -10.11 35.95
CA SER A 30 -10.07 -9.03 36.93
C SER A 30 -10.79 -7.81 36.33
N GLU A 31 -10.51 -7.47 35.08
CA GLU A 31 -11.23 -6.45 34.32
C GLU A 31 -12.70 -6.87 34.09
N ASP A 32 -12.94 -8.12 33.70
CA ASP A 32 -14.27 -8.68 33.46
C ASP A 32 -15.17 -8.67 34.72
N GLN A 33 -14.59 -8.81 35.93
CA GLN A 33 -15.34 -8.72 37.20
C GLN A 33 -15.73 -7.28 37.59
N SER A 34 -15.06 -6.27 37.03
CA SER A 34 -15.39 -4.85 37.21
C SER A 34 -16.36 -4.29 36.16
N ASP A 35 -16.79 -5.13 35.21
CA ASP A 35 -17.37 -4.70 33.93
C ASP A 35 -18.90 -4.93 33.78
N ALA A 36 -19.63 -5.25 34.86
CA ALA A 36 -21.08 -5.53 34.79
C ALA A 36 -21.89 -4.40 34.13
N ASP A 37 -21.57 -3.14 34.45
CA ASP A 37 -22.21 -1.95 33.87
C ASP A 37 -21.83 -1.74 32.39
N PHE A 38 -20.64 -2.16 31.96
CA PHE A 38 -20.20 -2.06 30.56
C PHE A 38 -20.83 -3.16 29.70
N VAL A 39 -20.86 -4.39 30.21
CA VAL A 39 -21.58 -5.52 29.58
C VAL A 39 -23.07 -5.19 29.46
N ALA A 40 -23.65 -4.60 30.50
CA ALA A 40 -25.02 -4.09 30.52
C ALA A 40 -25.27 -3.00 29.47
N ALA A 41 -24.30 -2.11 29.25
CA ALA A 41 -24.28 -1.10 28.21
C ALA A 41 -23.92 -1.64 26.81
N GLY A 42 -23.68 -2.94 26.66
CA GLY A 42 -23.25 -3.56 25.40
C GLY A 42 -21.88 -3.09 24.92
N PHE A 43 -21.02 -2.66 25.83
CA PHE A 43 -19.62 -2.35 25.58
C PHE A 43 -18.80 -3.60 25.90
N TYR A 44 -18.43 -4.36 24.87
CA TYR A 44 -17.69 -5.60 25.03
C TYR A 44 -16.20 -5.39 24.76
N THR A 45 -15.36 -6.16 25.45
CA THR A 45 -13.94 -6.31 25.07
C THR A 45 -13.87 -7.16 23.81
N TYR A 46 -13.99 -6.53 22.64
CA TYR A 46 -13.79 -7.17 21.34
C TYR A 46 -12.35 -6.95 20.85
N GLN A 47 -11.84 -7.89 20.05
CA GLN A 47 -10.53 -7.76 19.41
C GLN A 47 -10.50 -6.53 18.50
N HIS A 48 -9.86 -5.47 18.98
CA HIS A 48 -9.75 -4.22 18.24
C HIS A 48 -8.66 -4.33 17.17
N PRO A 49 -8.86 -3.80 15.96
CA PRO A 49 -7.82 -3.77 14.93
C PRO A 49 -6.50 -3.09 15.34
N LEU A 50 -6.48 -2.36 16.47
CA LEU A 50 -5.34 -1.59 16.97
C LEU A 50 -4.59 -2.30 18.11
N GLU A 51 -5.10 -3.40 18.65
CA GLU A 51 -4.54 -4.07 19.84
C GLU A 51 -3.10 -4.54 19.64
N ASP A 52 -2.74 -4.91 18.41
CA ASP A 52 -1.37 -5.34 18.05
C ASP A 52 -0.42 -4.17 17.75
N SER A 53 -0.91 -2.92 17.76
CA SER A 53 -0.11 -1.75 17.39
C SER A 53 0.40 -0.99 18.61
N THR A 54 1.70 -1.06 18.86
CA THR A 54 2.37 -0.35 19.96
C THR A 54 2.22 1.18 19.91
N ALA A 55 2.06 1.76 18.72
CA ALA A 55 1.92 3.21 18.56
C ALA A 55 0.49 3.71 18.79
N TYR A 56 -0.52 2.83 18.64
CA TYR A 56 -1.93 3.19 18.73
C TYR A 56 -2.62 2.59 19.97
N SER A 57 -1.99 1.62 20.64
CA SER A 57 -2.48 0.98 21.85
C SER A 57 -2.74 1.97 22.98
N ASP A 58 -1.83 2.91 23.22
CA ASP A 58 -1.93 3.86 24.34
C ASP A 58 -3.06 4.86 24.13
N ARG A 59 -3.22 5.34 22.89
CA ARG A 59 -4.30 6.26 22.52
C ARG A 59 -5.66 5.56 22.56
N LEU A 60 -5.74 4.32 22.08
CA LEU A 60 -6.96 3.51 22.20
C LEU A 60 -7.28 3.22 23.67
N ALA A 61 -6.30 2.87 24.50
CA ALA A 61 -6.50 2.61 25.92
C ALA A 61 -7.04 3.84 26.65
N LYS A 62 -6.48 5.03 26.36
CA LYS A 62 -6.98 6.30 26.88
C LYS A 62 -8.45 6.54 26.47
N LEU A 63 -8.75 6.39 25.18
CA LEU A 63 -10.10 6.58 24.65
C LEU A 63 -11.12 5.61 25.24
N ARG A 64 -10.74 4.32 25.36
CA ARG A 64 -11.54 3.29 26.04
C ARG A 64 -11.77 3.67 27.51
N GLY A 65 -10.77 4.22 28.19
CA GLY A 65 -10.89 4.77 29.54
C GLY A 65 -11.94 5.88 29.63
N GLU A 66 -11.87 6.87 28.74
CA GLU A 66 -12.84 7.98 28.68
C GLU A 66 -14.27 7.47 28.41
N LEU A 67 -14.44 6.51 27.49
CA LEU A 67 -15.73 5.85 27.23
C LEU A 67 -16.25 5.13 28.48
N LYS A 68 -15.38 4.38 29.18
CA LYS A 68 -15.74 3.68 30.43
C LYS A 68 -16.16 4.68 31.53
N GLU A 69 -15.47 5.81 31.68
CA GLU A 69 -15.86 6.85 32.66
C GLU A 69 -17.25 7.43 32.36
N VAL A 70 -17.55 7.74 31.10
CA VAL A 70 -18.87 8.29 30.71
C VAL A 70 -20.00 7.28 30.97
N ILE A 71 -19.76 5.98 30.70
CA ILE A 71 -20.72 4.91 30.99
C ILE A 71 -20.92 4.75 32.50
N ARG A 72 -19.84 4.72 33.29
CA ARG A 72 -19.91 4.58 34.75
C ARG A 72 -20.68 5.74 35.40
N ASN A 73 -20.49 6.94 34.88
CA ASN A 73 -21.20 8.14 35.34
C ASN A 73 -22.64 8.25 34.80
N LYS A 74 -23.12 7.26 34.04
CA LYS A 74 -24.45 7.24 33.40
C LYS A 74 -24.73 8.48 32.55
N ALA A 75 -23.68 9.03 31.93
CA ALA A 75 -23.73 10.27 31.14
C ALA A 75 -23.78 10.02 29.62
N ALA A 76 -23.69 8.76 29.17
CA ALA A 76 -23.70 8.41 27.74
C ALA A 76 -25.05 8.69 27.05
N ILE A 77 -26.16 8.58 27.81
CA ILE A 77 -27.51 8.95 27.37
C ILE A 77 -27.97 10.12 28.23
N GLU A 78 -28.27 11.24 27.58
CA GLU A 78 -28.89 12.39 28.24
C GLU A 78 -30.37 12.06 28.50
N THR A 79 -30.85 12.35 29.71
CA THR A 79 -32.21 12.07 30.15
C THR A 79 -32.79 13.25 30.92
N SER A 80 -34.11 13.48 30.83
CA SER A 80 -34.79 14.51 31.61
C SER A 80 -35.17 14.01 33.00
N PRO A 81 -34.82 14.71 34.10
CA PRO A 81 -35.06 14.25 35.47
C PRO A 81 -36.54 14.33 35.92
N GLY A 82 -37.42 14.87 35.08
CA GLY A 82 -38.81 15.20 35.44
C GLY A 82 -39.87 14.14 35.10
N PHE A 83 -39.50 12.98 34.56
CA PHE A 83 -40.48 11.98 34.14
C PHE A 83 -41.14 11.26 35.33
N ILE A 84 -42.47 11.37 35.42
CA ILE A 84 -43.29 10.69 36.43
C ILE A 84 -44.06 9.56 35.75
N TYR A 85 -43.98 8.36 36.33
CA TYR A 85 -44.71 7.19 35.85
C TYR A 85 -45.61 6.65 36.97
N ASP A 86 -46.89 6.45 36.66
CA ASP A 86 -47.86 5.91 37.63
C ASP A 86 -47.86 6.70 38.96
N ASN A 87 -47.94 8.04 38.85
CA ASN A 87 -47.84 8.99 39.97
C ASN A 87 -46.60 8.83 40.87
N SER A 88 -45.53 8.18 40.39
CA SER A 88 -44.31 7.93 41.14
C SER A 88 -43.07 8.39 40.36
N LEU A 89 -42.36 9.36 40.95
CA LEU A 89 -41.06 9.80 40.45
C LEU A 89 -40.01 8.68 40.55
N ALA A 90 -40.09 7.83 41.58
CA ALA A 90 -39.18 6.70 41.75
C ALA A 90 -39.36 5.65 40.63
N LYS A 91 -40.62 5.32 40.28
CA LYS A 91 -40.90 4.43 39.13
C LYS A 91 -40.45 5.05 37.81
N GLY A 92 -40.68 6.37 37.62
CA GLY A 92 -40.22 7.10 36.44
C GLY A 92 -38.70 7.10 36.27
N LYS A 93 -37.94 7.33 37.35
CA LYS A 93 -36.47 7.23 37.36
C LYS A 93 -35.98 5.83 36.98
N LYS A 94 -36.61 4.78 37.52
CA LYS A 94 -36.25 3.40 37.19
C LYS A 94 -36.49 3.11 35.70
N MET A 95 -37.67 3.42 35.19
CA MET A 95 -38.01 3.22 33.77
C MET A 95 -37.07 3.98 32.84
N THR A 96 -36.72 5.22 33.18
CA THR A 96 -35.77 6.04 32.41
C THR A 96 -34.38 5.42 32.39
N SER A 97 -33.91 4.88 33.53
CA SER A 97 -32.63 4.19 33.63
C SER A 97 -32.60 2.92 32.78
N ASP A 98 -33.64 2.08 32.85
CA ASP A 98 -33.72 0.83 32.09
C ASP A 98 -33.76 1.10 30.57
N LEU A 99 -34.50 2.13 30.15
CA LEU A 99 -34.58 2.54 28.75
C LEU A 99 -33.26 3.16 28.26
N ALA A 100 -32.59 3.98 29.08
CA ALA A 100 -31.29 4.54 28.76
C ALA A 100 -30.26 3.44 28.52
N GLN A 101 -30.26 2.41 29.36
CA GLN A 101 -29.39 1.25 29.20
C GLN A 101 -29.66 0.50 27.89
N LEU A 102 -30.93 0.29 27.53
CA LEU A 102 -31.30 -0.36 26.27
C LEU A 102 -30.87 0.45 25.04
N MET A 103 -31.10 1.78 25.07
CA MET A 103 -30.68 2.69 24.00
C MET A 103 -29.16 2.71 23.84
N LEU A 104 -28.42 2.79 24.95
CA LEU A 104 -26.96 2.75 24.95
C LEU A 104 -26.43 1.45 24.36
N ARG A 105 -27.04 0.31 24.74
CA ARG A 105 -26.69 -1.01 24.20
C ARG A 105 -26.89 -1.10 22.70
N ALA A 106 -28.03 -0.61 22.19
CA ALA A 106 -28.30 -0.59 20.76
C ALA A 106 -27.31 0.31 19.99
N TYR A 107 -27.02 1.49 20.54
CA TYR A 107 -26.06 2.42 19.94
C TYR A 107 -24.63 1.85 19.93
N ASN A 108 -24.18 1.25 21.04
CA ASN A 108 -22.86 0.65 21.15
C ASN A 108 -22.68 -0.53 20.18
N ALA A 109 -23.69 -1.38 20.01
CA ALA A 109 -23.64 -2.46 19.03
C ALA A 109 -23.42 -1.92 17.59
N GLU A 110 -24.01 -0.77 17.26
CA GLU A 110 -23.79 -0.14 15.97
C GLU A 110 -22.40 0.53 15.86
N ALA A 111 -21.92 1.15 16.94
CA ALA A 111 -20.58 1.72 17.02
C ALA A 111 -19.50 0.64 16.82
N GLU A 112 -19.60 -0.49 17.53
CA GLU A 112 -18.69 -1.63 17.39
C GLU A 112 -18.73 -2.22 15.98
N ASN A 113 -19.90 -2.33 15.36
CA ASN A 113 -20.02 -2.73 13.96
C ASN A 113 -19.32 -1.74 13.02
N CYS A 114 -19.45 -0.43 13.27
CA CYS A 114 -18.74 0.57 12.47
C CYS A 114 -17.23 0.42 12.61
N VAL A 115 -16.70 0.21 13.83
CA VAL A 115 -15.26 0.01 14.05
C VAL A 115 -14.77 -1.28 13.38
N ARG A 116 -15.55 -2.35 13.46
CA ARG A 116 -15.19 -3.64 12.85
C ARG A 116 -15.07 -3.59 11.33
N TYR A 117 -15.90 -2.78 10.67
CA TYR A 117 -16.02 -2.74 9.21
C TYR A 117 -15.45 -1.48 8.55
N VAL A 118 -14.88 -0.55 9.33
CA VAL A 118 -14.17 0.60 8.77
C VAL A 118 -12.95 0.12 7.98
N LYS A 119 -12.70 0.79 6.86
CA LYS A 119 -11.60 0.53 5.93
C LYS A 119 -10.87 1.83 5.64
N ALA A 120 -9.63 1.72 5.17
CA ALA A 120 -8.91 2.85 4.60
C ALA A 120 -9.78 3.52 3.50
N GLY A 121 -10.16 4.77 3.71
CA GLY A 121 -10.94 5.58 2.75
C GLY A 121 -12.47 5.57 2.89
N ASN A 122 -13.08 4.77 3.78
CA ASN A 122 -14.55 4.78 3.97
C ASN A 122 -15.02 5.43 5.31
N LEU A 123 -14.12 6.13 6.01
CA LEU A 123 -14.39 6.74 7.32
C LEU A 123 -15.67 7.57 7.34
N ARG A 124 -15.90 8.42 6.32
CA ARG A 124 -17.10 9.26 6.24
C ARG A 124 -18.39 8.44 6.24
N ALA A 125 -18.41 7.31 5.54
CA ALA A 125 -19.57 6.44 5.48
C ALA A 125 -19.84 5.75 6.84
N ALA A 126 -18.77 5.36 7.54
CA ALA A 126 -18.86 4.81 8.90
C ALA A 126 -19.39 5.86 9.90
N ILE A 127 -18.87 7.10 9.86
CA ILE A 127 -19.35 8.22 10.68
C ILE A 127 -20.83 8.49 10.40
N THR A 128 -21.23 8.60 9.12
CA THR A 128 -22.62 8.84 8.73
C THR A 128 -23.56 7.75 9.25
N ARG A 129 -23.10 6.49 9.28
CA ARG A 129 -23.86 5.36 9.81
C ARG A 129 -24.07 5.50 11.32
N LEU A 130 -23.03 5.89 12.05
CA LEU A 130 -23.10 6.14 13.49
C LEU A 130 -23.98 7.34 13.83
N GLU A 131 -23.88 8.44 13.09
CA GLU A 131 -24.76 9.63 13.20
C GLU A 131 -26.23 9.26 13.04
N LYS A 132 -26.56 8.43 12.03
CA LYS A 132 -27.92 7.92 11.81
C LYS A 132 -28.42 7.08 12.99
N SER A 133 -27.54 6.30 13.62
CA SER A 133 -27.87 5.53 14.82
C SER A 133 -28.22 6.45 16.00
N ALA A 134 -27.39 7.48 16.27
CA ALA A 134 -27.65 8.47 17.30
C ALA A 134 -28.98 9.22 17.05
N ALA A 135 -29.25 9.62 15.80
CA ALA A 135 -30.50 10.25 15.41
C ALA A 135 -31.72 9.33 15.58
N ALA A 136 -31.57 8.03 15.30
CA ALA A 136 -32.63 7.04 15.53
C ALA A 136 -32.94 6.87 17.03
N VAL A 137 -31.91 6.84 17.88
CA VAL A 137 -32.05 6.83 19.35
C VAL A 137 -32.81 8.07 19.82
N ALA A 138 -32.40 9.26 19.38
CA ALA A 138 -33.06 10.52 19.75
C ALA A 138 -34.53 10.56 19.30
N ARG A 139 -34.84 10.07 18.10
CA ARG A 139 -36.22 10.00 17.59
C ARG A 139 -37.10 9.05 18.42
N LEU A 140 -36.59 7.89 18.82
CA LEU A 140 -37.32 6.94 19.66
C LEU A 140 -37.43 7.43 21.12
N GLY A 141 -36.46 8.21 21.61
CA GLY A 141 -36.42 8.80 22.94
C GLY A 141 -37.13 10.15 23.08
N ALA A 142 -37.69 10.70 22.00
CA ALA A 142 -38.20 12.08 21.96
C ALA A 142 -39.25 12.40 23.02
N MET A 143 -40.15 11.46 23.34
CA MET A 143 -41.19 11.66 24.36
C MET A 143 -40.62 11.91 25.76
N MET A 144 -39.43 11.39 26.04
CA MET A 144 -38.75 11.50 27.33
C MET A 144 -37.52 12.43 27.28
N ASP A 145 -37.34 13.15 26.17
CA ASP A 145 -36.16 13.98 25.86
C ASP A 145 -34.85 13.21 26.07
N MET A 146 -34.79 11.98 25.55
CA MET A 146 -33.62 11.11 25.65
C MET A 146 -32.83 11.08 24.35
N ARG A 147 -31.51 11.23 24.44
CA ARG A 147 -30.60 11.15 23.29
C ARG A 147 -29.21 10.66 23.70
N VAL A 148 -28.44 10.17 22.74
CA VAL A 148 -27.00 9.95 22.96
C VAL A 148 -26.34 11.31 23.23
N SER A 149 -25.53 11.40 24.28
CA SER A 149 -24.81 12.62 24.58
C SER A 149 -23.85 12.97 23.44
N PRO A 150 -23.78 14.25 22.98
CA PRO A 150 -22.83 14.67 21.95
C PRO A 150 -21.38 14.29 22.31
N GLY A 151 -20.97 14.48 23.56
CA GLY A 151 -19.61 14.14 23.99
C GLY A 151 -19.32 12.64 23.90
N TYR A 152 -20.29 11.78 24.21
CA TYR A 152 -20.13 10.32 24.04
C TYR A 152 -20.10 9.91 22.57
N HIS A 153 -20.90 10.58 21.73
CA HIS A 153 -20.87 10.38 20.29
C HIS A 153 -19.51 10.76 19.69
N ASP A 154 -18.96 11.91 20.09
CA ASP A 154 -17.66 12.40 19.62
C ASP A 154 -16.52 11.43 19.97
N LEU A 155 -16.52 10.85 21.18
CA LEU A 155 -15.54 9.81 21.56
C LEU A 155 -15.62 8.57 20.66
N ARG A 156 -16.83 8.15 20.27
CA ARG A 156 -17.01 7.03 19.33
C ARG A 156 -16.60 7.39 17.90
N VAL A 157 -16.79 8.64 17.49
CA VAL A 157 -16.27 9.14 16.21
C VAL A 157 -14.74 9.21 16.22
N GLU A 158 -14.12 9.59 17.33
CA GLU A 158 -12.67 9.53 17.50
C GLU A 158 -12.15 8.09 17.42
N GLU A 159 -12.85 7.11 18.01
CA GLU A 159 -12.50 5.68 17.91
C GLU A 159 -12.48 5.21 16.45
N LEU A 160 -13.52 5.56 15.69
CA LEU A 160 -13.60 5.26 14.25
C LEU A 160 -12.47 5.92 13.46
N THR A 161 -12.18 7.17 13.78
CA THR A 161 -11.13 7.95 13.10
C THR A 161 -9.76 7.35 13.36
N LEU A 162 -9.43 7.07 14.62
CA LEU A 162 -8.18 6.42 15.02
C LEU A 162 -7.99 5.07 14.33
N THR A 163 -9.06 4.27 14.27
CA THR A 163 -9.05 2.98 13.58
C THR A 163 -8.78 3.12 12.08
N ALA A 164 -9.46 4.06 11.42
CA ALA A 164 -9.29 4.30 9.99
C ALA A 164 -7.88 4.79 9.64
N GLU A 165 -7.32 5.71 10.44
CA GLU A 165 -5.95 6.23 10.29
C GLU A 165 -4.91 5.11 10.39
N PHE A 166 -5.03 4.24 11.39
CA PHE A 166 -4.14 3.09 11.50
C PHE A 166 -4.25 2.13 10.33
N LEU A 167 -5.46 1.79 9.89
CA LEU A 167 -5.66 0.88 8.76
C LEU A 167 -5.08 1.46 7.47
N MET A 168 -5.19 2.78 7.28
CA MET A 168 -4.56 3.49 6.18
C MET A 168 -3.03 3.39 6.26
N LYS A 169 -2.44 3.73 7.41
CA LYS A 169 -0.98 3.65 7.61
C LYS A 169 -0.44 2.22 7.44
N LYS A 170 -1.12 1.22 7.98
CA LYS A 170 -0.75 -0.19 7.82
C LYS A 170 -0.81 -0.64 6.37
N GLN A 171 -1.78 -0.13 5.61
CA GLN A 171 -1.88 -0.39 4.18
C GLN A 171 -0.72 0.27 3.42
N GLU A 172 -0.41 1.53 3.71
CA GLU A 172 0.73 2.25 3.13
C GLU A 172 2.06 1.54 3.40
N GLU A 173 2.32 1.12 4.64
CA GLU A 173 3.53 0.36 5.01
C GLU A 173 3.62 -0.97 4.25
N ARG A 174 2.50 -1.70 4.14
CA ARG A 174 2.46 -2.98 3.41
C ARG A 174 2.73 -2.79 1.92
N ASP A 175 2.14 -1.77 1.32
CA ASP A 175 2.29 -1.47 -0.11
C ASP A 175 3.73 -0.97 -0.39
N ALA A 176 4.26 -0.09 0.47
CA ALA A 176 5.66 0.36 0.40
C ALA A 176 6.66 -0.79 0.54
N ALA A 177 6.42 -1.74 1.45
CA ALA A 177 7.25 -2.92 1.62
C ALA A 177 7.15 -3.88 0.41
N ARG A 178 6.01 -3.94 -0.26
CA ARG A 178 5.85 -4.74 -1.50
C ARG A 178 6.67 -4.15 -2.63
N GLU A 179 6.55 -2.86 -2.85
CA GLU A 179 7.27 -2.14 -3.90
C GLU A 179 8.79 -2.17 -3.66
N GLU A 180 9.22 -2.03 -2.41
CA GLU A 180 10.63 -2.18 -2.04
C GLU A 180 11.18 -3.56 -2.42
N ARG A 181 10.43 -4.63 -2.11
CA ARG A 181 10.81 -5.99 -2.49
C ARG A 181 10.85 -6.18 -4.00
N GLU A 182 9.91 -5.59 -4.72
CA GLU A 182 9.88 -5.65 -6.19
C GLU A 182 11.08 -4.91 -6.80
N ARG A 183 11.43 -3.72 -6.29
CA ARG A 183 12.61 -2.98 -6.72
C ARG A 183 13.91 -3.75 -6.46
N LEU A 184 14.07 -4.30 -5.26
CA LEU A 184 15.25 -5.12 -4.93
C LEU A 184 15.36 -6.37 -5.81
N ARG A 185 14.25 -7.00 -6.19
CA ARG A 185 14.25 -8.12 -7.13
C ARG A 185 14.68 -7.67 -8.53
N GLU A 186 14.13 -6.57 -9.03
CA GLU A 186 14.54 -6.01 -10.32
C GLU A 186 16.03 -5.65 -10.34
N GLU A 187 16.52 -5.00 -9.28
CA GLU A 187 17.94 -4.65 -9.14
C GLU A 187 18.84 -5.88 -9.10
N ALA A 188 18.46 -6.93 -8.37
CA ALA A 188 19.20 -8.19 -8.31
C ALA A 188 19.21 -8.93 -9.65
N LEU A 189 18.09 -8.91 -10.38
CA LEU A 189 18.02 -9.51 -11.70
C LEU A 189 18.88 -8.75 -12.72
N ALA A 190 18.85 -7.42 -12.72
CA ALA A 190 19.71 -6.61 -13.58
C ALA A 190 21.20 -6.87 -13.27
N GLN A 191 21.56 -6.95 -11.99
CA GLN A 191 22.93 -7.28 -11.59
C GLN A 191 23.37 -8.65 -12.13
N LYS A 192 22.52 -9.67 -12.01
CA LYS A 192 22.79 -11.01 -12.53
C LYS A 192 22.96 -11.02 -14.05
N GLU A 193 22.17 -10.21 -14.77
CA GLU A 193 22.32 -10.07 -16.23
C GLU A 193 23.65 -9.46 -16.62
N PHE A 194 24.08 -8.40 -15.93
CA PHE A 194 25.37 -7.77 -16.19
C PHE A 194 26.55 -8.69 -15.91
N GLU A 195 26.48 -9.48 -14.84
CA GLU A 195 27.49 -10.48 -14.52
C GLU A 195 27.55 -11.58 -15.58
N ALA A 196 26.40 -12.11 -15.99
CA ALA A 196 26.31 -13.15 -17.02
C ALA A 196 26.82 -12.64 -18.38
N GLU A 197 26.48 -11.39 -18.74
CA GLU A 197 26.98 -10.76 -19.96
C GLU A 197 28.48 -10.52 -19.89
N ARG A 198 29.00 -10.10 -18.73
CA ARG A 198 30.44 -9.92 -18.53
C ARG A 198 31.21 -11.22 -18.75
N GLU A 199 30.73 -12.33 -18.18
CA GLU A 199 31.32 -13.65 -18.36
C GLU A 199 31.29 -14.11 -19.82
N ARG A 200 30.21 -13.80 -20.55
CA ARG A 200 30.07 -14.12 -21.98
C ARG A 200 31.11 -13.34 -22.79
N LEU A 201 31.24 -12.04 -22.55
CA LEU A 201 32.22 -11.18 -23.20
C LEU A 201 33.66 -11.62 -22.89
N ASP A 202 33.98 -12.02 -21.66
CA ASP A 202 35.31 -12.54 -21.30
C ASP A 202 35.66 -13.87 -22.00
N LYS A 203 34.66 -14.74 -22.22
CA LYS A 203 34.86 -15.96 -23.02
C LYS A 203 35.14 -15.60 -24.48
N GLN A 204 34.40 -14.65 -25.06
CA GLN A 204 34.62 -14.18 -26.44
C GLN A 204 35.98 -13.50 -26.61
N ARG A 205 36.34 -12.61 -25.68
CA ARG A 205 37.65 -11.94 -25.65
C ARG A 205 38.80 -12.94 -25.64
N ARG A 206 38.75 -13.94 -24.74
CA ARG A 206 39.75 -15.03 -24.69
C ARG A 206 39.81 -15.82 -26.00
N HIS A 207 38.66 -16.11 -26.62
CA HIS A 207 38.62 -16.80 -27.89
C HIS A 207 39.35 -16.01 -28.98
N TYR A 208 39.06 -14.72 -29.14
CA TYR A 208 39.74 -13.89 -30.14
C TYR A 208 41.23 -13.71 -29.87
N LEU A 209 41.64 -13.55 -28.60
CA LEU A 209 43.06 -13.51 -28.23
C LEU A 209 43.80 -14.80 -28.59
N ASN A 210 43.19 -15.97 -28.34
CA ASN A 210 43.77 -17.26 -28.70
C ASN A 210 43.89 -17.43 -30.21
N VAL A 211 42.87 -16.98 -30.97
CA VAL A 211 42.91 -16.99 -32.44
C VAL A 211 44.03 -16.08 -32.94
N LEU A 212 44.17 -14.87 -32.43
CA LEU A 212 45.24 -13.93 -32.81
C LEU A 212 46.65 -14.43 -32.48
N ALA A 213 46.78 -15.20 -31.39
CA ALA A 213 48.06 -15.82 -31.02
C ALA A 213 48.45 -16.97 -31.97
N ALA A 214 47.48 -17.60 -32.65
CA ALA A 214 47.72 -18.69 -33.60
C ALA A 214 47.89 -18.22 -35.06
N LEU A 215 47.54 -16.97 -35.37
CA LEU A 215 47.69 -16.37 -36.70
C LEU A 215 49.05 -15.69 -36.86
N ASP A 216 49.69 -15.91 -38.00
CA ASP A 216 50.90 -15.17 -38.39
C ASP A 216 50.59 -13.69 -38.64
N THR A 217 51.60 -12.82 -38.44
CA THR A 217 51.47 -11.36 -38.64
C THR A 217 51.08 -10.95 -40.07
N SER A 218 51.32 -11.83 -41.05
CA SER A 218 51.01 -11.59 -42.47
C SER A 218 49.64 -12.15 -42.89
N ASP A 219 48.88 -12.77 -41.96
CA ASP A 219 47.59 -13.38 -42.28
C ASP A 219 46.54 -12.31 -42.61
N PRO A 220 45.88 -12.36 -43.79
CA PRO A 220 44.86 -11.39 -44.19
C PRO A 220 43.68 -11.28 -43.22
N ASN A 221 43.37 -12.34 -42.45
CA ASN A 221 42.25 -12.38 -41.52
C ASN A 221 42.57 -11.74 -40.17
N ARG A 222 43.83 -11.43 -39.89
CA ARG A 222 44.26 -10.89 -38.58
C ARG A 222 43.55 -9.58 -38.25
N GLN A 223 43.45 -8.67 -39.21
CA GLN A 223 42.84 -7.36 -39.03
C GLN A 223 41.34 -7.44 -38.66
N ASP A 224 40.61 -8.39 -39.25
CA ASP A 224 39.20 -8.62 -38.92
C ASP A 224 39.02 -9.12 -37.48
N ILE A 225 39.90 -10.03 -37.03
CA ILE A 225 39.86 -10.53 -35.65
C ILE A 225 40.27 -9.44 -34.64
N GLU A 226 41.24 -8.59 -34.98
CA GLU A 226 41.59 -7.42 -34.15
C GLU A 226 40.42 -6.43 -34.03
N GLY A 227 39.68 -6.19 -35.11
CA GLY A 227 38.46 -5.38 -35.09
C GLY A 227 37.38 -5.97 -34.16
N LYS A 228 37.11 -7.28 -34.29
CA LYS A 228 36.17 -7.98 -33.39
C LYS A 228 36.59 -7.95 -31.93
N LEU A 229 37.90 -8.05 -31.65
CA LEU A 229 38.43 -7.93 -30.29
C LEU A 229 38.20 -6.53 -29.73
N ALA A 230 38.42 -5.49 -30.54
CA ALA A 230 38.16 -4.10 -30.14
C ALA A 230 36.66 -3.86 -29.85
N ASP A 231 35.77 -4.43 -30.65
CA ASP A 231 34.31 -4.35 -30.41
C ASP A 231 33.90 -5.03 -29.10
N VAL A 232 34.51 -6.19 -28.78
CA VAL A 232 34.30 -6.90 -27.52
C VAL A 232 34.85 -6.11 -26.34
N ASP A 233 36.04 -5.52 -26.46
CA ASP A 233 36.63 -4.68 -25.41
C ASP A 233 35.75 -3.44 -25.14
N ALA A 234 35.22 -2.78 -26.18
CA ALA A 234 34.27 -1.68 -26.04
C ALA A 234 32.92 -2.11 -25.43
N ALA A 235 32.46 -3.34 -25.70
CA ALA A 235 31.26 -3.90 -25.06
C ALA A 235 31.50 -4.18 -23.56
N ILE A 236 32.69 -4.68 -23.22
CA ILE A 236 33.14 -4.90 -21.85
C ILE A 236 33.15 -3.59 -21.07
N GLU A 237 33.78 -2.54 -21.61
CA GLU A 237 33.85 -1.23 -20.95
C GLU A 237 32.46 -0.65 -20.69
N ARG A 238 31.53 -0.77 -21.65
CA ARG A 238 30.14 -0.36 -21.47
C ARG A 238 29.40 -1.15 -20.39
N ASN A 239 29.61 -2.47 -20.33
CA ASN A 239 29.00 -3.30 -19.29
C ASN A 239 29.58 -2.99 -17.90
N ASP A 240 30.91 -2.84 -17.79
CA ASP A 240 31.60 -2.49 -16.55
C ASP A 240 31.18 -1.09 -16.06
N TYR A 241 31.00 -0.14 -16.97
CA TYR A 241 30.42 1.17 -16.66
C TYR A 241 29.02 1.04 -16.06
N ARG A 242 28.14 0.20 -16.62
CA ARG A 242 26.77 -0.01 -16.10
C ARG A 242 26.74 -0.73 -14.76
N ILE A 243 27.71 -1.62 -14.49
CA ILE A 243 27.89 -2.26 -13.18
C ILE A 243 28.31 -1.21 -12.14
N ALA A 244 29.28 -0.35 -12.48
CA ALA A 244 29.82 0.65 -11.57
C ALA A 244 28.85 1.82 -11.32
N ASN A 245 28.09 2.23 -12.35
CA ASN A 245 27.15 3.34 -12.27
C ASN A 245 25.70 2.86 -12.11
N ILE A 246 25.24 2.74 -10.86
CA ILE A 246 23.86 2.34 -10.53
C ILE A 246 22.79 3.31 -11.04
N ARG A 247 23.17 4.53 -11.45
CA ARG A 247 22.24 5.53 -11.97
C ARG A 247 22.02 5.40 -13.48
N ALA A 248 22.88 4.65 -14.16
CA ALA A 248 22.76 4.40 -15.59
C ALA A 248 21.64 3.39 -15.89
N GLY A 249 20.85 3.66 -16.93
CA GLY A 249 19.75 2.79 -17.32
C GLY A 249 18.90 3.39 -18.43
N TYR A 250 17.75 2.75 -18.66
CA TYR A 250 16.77 3.18 -19.64
C TYR A 250 15.57 3.83 -18.94
N VAL A 251 15.20 5.03 -19.36
CA VAL A 251 13.89 5.61 -19.07
C VAL A 251 12.93 5.18 -20.17
N TYR A 252 11.79 4.62 -19.77
CA TYR A 252 10.75 4.17 -20.70
C TYR A 252 9.46 4.96 -20.52
N VAL A 253 8.76 5.17 -21.62
CA VAL A 253 7.40 5.73 -21.66
C VAL A 253 6.51 4.71 -22.34
N ILE A 254 5.51 4.22 -21.62
CA ILE A 254 4.61 3.16 -22.10
C ILE A 254 3.15 3.51 -21.85
N SER A 255 2.24 3.00 -22.66
CA SER A 255 0.80 3.15 -22.44
C SER A 255 0.07 1.83 -22.67
N ASN A 256 -1.17 1.75 -22.18
CA ASN A 256 -2.03 0.60 -22.42
C ASN A 256 -3.45 1.08 -22.62
N LEU A 257 -3.81 1.25 -23.89
CA LEU A 257 -5.12 1.79 -24.30
C LEU A 257 -6.27 0.92 -23.78
N GLY A 258 -6.12 -0.41 -23.79
CA GLY A 258 -7.19 -1.32 -23.39
C GLY A 258 -7.42 -1.43 -21.88
N ALA A 259 -6.38 -1.17 -21.07
CA ALA A 259 -6.48 -1.21 -19.61
C ALA A 259 -6.84 0.15 -19.00
N PHE A 260 -6.26 1.23 -19.52
CA PHE A 260 -6.35 2.57 -18.91
C PHE A 260 -7.11 3.58 -19.76
N GLY A 261 -7.34 3.30 -21.04
CA GLY A 261 -7.90 4.28 -21.99
C GLY A 261 -6.83 5.26 -22.52
N PRO A 262 -7.24 6.21 -23.36
CA PRO A 262 -6.33 7.20 -23.94
C PRO A 262 -5.87 8.23 -22.92
N GLY A 263 -4.70 8.82 -23.15
CA GLY A 263 -4.18 9.94 -22.34
C GLY A 263 -3.63 9.52 -20.97
N ILE A 264 -3.31 8.24 -20.79
CA ILE A 264 -2.59 7.74 -19.61
C ILE A 264 -1.30 7.07 -20.06
N VAL A 265 -0.19 7.50 -19.46
CA VAL A 265 1.15 6.95 -19.69
C VAL A 265 1.77 6.54 -18.37
N LYS A 266 2.61 5.50 -18.41
CA LYS A 266 3.56 5.18 -17.36
C LYS A 266 4.94 5.66 -17.79
N ILE A 267 5.60 6.37 -16.88
CA ILE A 267 7.00 6.79 -16.99
C ILE A 267 7.76 6.03 -15.92
N GLY A 268 8.78 5.28 -16.30
CA GLY A 268 9.62 4.57 -15.34
C GLY A 268 11.02 4.38 -15.86
N LEU A 269 11.88 3.79 -15.02
CA LEU A 269 13.23 3.44 -15.40
C LEU A 269 13.48 1.94 -15.22
N THR A 270 14.46 1.42 -15.94
CA THR A 270 15.00 0.08 -15.70
C THR A 270 16.49 0.05 -15.92
N ARG A 271 17.19 -0.75 -15.11
CA ARG A 271 18.62 -1.00 -15.27
C ARG A 271 18.91 -2.26 -16.10
N ARG A 272 17.89 -3.02 -16.48
CA ARG A 272 18.01 -4.27 -17.23
C ARG A 272 18.87 -4.11 -18.48
N LEU A 273 19.64 -5.15 -18.82
CA LEU A 273 20.47 -5.12 -20.03
C LEU A 273 19.57 -4.89 -21.25
N GLU A 274 18.48 -5.65 -21.30
CA GLU A 274 17.39 -5.59 -22.29
C GLU A 274 16.14 -4.91 -21.69
N PRO A 275 15.87 -3.62 -21.99
CA PRO A 275 14.76 -2.88 -21.37
C PRO A 275 13.38 -3.41 -21.78
N MET A 276 13.26 -4.03 -22.95
CA MET A 276 12.00 -4.61 -23.42
C MET A 276 11.49 -5.77 -22.58
N ASP A 277 12.39 -6.53 -21.93
CA ASP A 277 11.99 -7.60 -21.03
C ASP A 277 11.24 -7.05 -19.82
N ARG A 278 11.69 -5.92 -19.27
CA ARG A 278 10.99 -5.24 -18.18
C ARG A 278 9.59 -4.78 -18.61
N VAL A 279 9.45 -4.21 -19.80
CA VAL A 279 8.15 -3.77 -20.33
C VAL A 279 7.19 -4.96 -20.46
N ARG A 280 7.66 -6.11 -20.95
CA ARG A 280 6.86 -7.34 -21.02
C ARG A 280 6.46 -7.82 -19.63
N GLU A 281 7.39 -7.94 -18.69
CA GLU A 281 7.09 -8.35 -17.31
C GLU A 281 6.00 -7.48 -16.65
N LEU A 282 6.01 -6.16 -16.91
CA LEU A 282 4.99 -5.23 -16.41
C LEU A 282 3.60 -5.49 -17.01
N GLY A 283 3.53 -5.90 -18.28
CA GLY A 283 2.29 -6.24 -18.98
C GLY A 283 1.67 -7.54 -18.46
N ASP A 284 2.48 -8.58 -18.33
CA ASP A 284 2.03 -9.93 -17.96
C ASP A 284 1.40 -10.00 -16.55
N ALA A 285 1.96 -9.24 -15.61
CA ALA A 285 1.60 -9.38 -14.21
C ALA A 285 0.31 -8.65 -13.78
N SER A 286 -0.20 -7.69 -14.56
CA SER A 286 -1.10 -6.67 -13.99
C SER A 286 -2.16 -6.07 -14.91
N VAL A 287 -2.14 -6.34 -16.22
CA VAL A 287 -3.06 -5.72 -17.18
C VAL A 287 -3.52 -6.72 -18.26
N PRO A 288 -4.73 -6.55 -18.84
CA PRO A 288 -5.29 -7.47 -19.82
C PRO A 288 -4.62 -7.45 -21.21
N PHE A 289 -3.84 -6.42 -21.51
CA PHE A 289 -3.15 -6.24 -22.80
C PHE A 289 -1.69 -5.86 -22.55
N TRP A 290 -0.82 -6.11 -23.52
CA TRP A 290 0.57 -5.64 -23.45
C TRP A 290 0.64 -4.12 -23.50
N PHE A 291 1.74 -3.58 -22.97
CA PHE A 291 2.04 -2.16 -23.08
C PHE A 291 2.59 -1.82 -24.47
N ASP A 292 2.09 -0.72 -25.04
CA ASP A 292 2.70 -0.06 -26.18
C ASP A 292 3.89 0.79 -25.69
N VAL A 293 5.03 0.69 -26.38
CA VAL A 293 6.23 1.46 -26.07
C VAL A 293 6.30 2.70 -26.93
N HIS A 294 6.39 3.86 -26.29
CA HIS A 294 6.47 5.15 -26.96
C HIS A 294 7.88 5.72 -27.00
N ALA A 295 8.67 5.47 -25.97
CA ALA A 295 10.05 5.91 -25.91
C ALA A 295 10.88 4.95 -25.06
N LEU A 296 12.11 4.71 -25.50
CA LEU A 296 13.18 4.09 -24.73
C LEU A 296 14.41 4.97 -24.86
N PHE A 297 14.86 5.51 -23.73
CA PHE A 297 15.96 6.46 -23.70
C PHE A 297 17.03 6.00 -22.72
N PHE A 298 18.23 5.70 -23.23
CA PHE A 298 19.37 5.42 -22.37
C PHE A 298 19.93 6.71 -21.79
N SER A 299 20.23 6.70 -20.48
CA SER A 299 20.89 7.79 -19.78
C SER A 299 21.94 7.25 -18.82
N GLU A 300 23.07 7.94 -18.72
CA GLU A 300 24.07 7.72 -17.68
C GLU A 300 23.54 8.10 -16.28
N ASP A 301 22.52 8.95 -16.23
CA ASP A 301 21.79 9.31 -15.01
C ASP A 301 20.28 9.24 -15.25
N ALA A 302 19.79 8.02 -15.49
CA ALA A 302 18.37 7.74 -15.70
C ALA A 302 17.53 8.12 -14.49
N VAL A 303 18.09 8.02 -13.28
CA VAL A 303 17.42 8.39 -12.03
C VAL A 303 17.08 9.88 -12.00
N THR A 304 18.01 10.76 -12.40
CA THR A 304 17.72 12.21 -12.45
C THR A 304 16.68 12.53 -13.53
N VAL A 305 16.80 11.93 -14.70
CA VAL A 305 15.86 12.16 -15.82
C VAL A 305 14.44 11.74 -15.44
N GLU A 306 14.29 10.58 -14.83
CA GLU A 306 12.99 10.04 -14.41
C GLU A 306 12.37 10.87 -13.28
N ALA A 307 13.15 11.23 -12.26
CA ALA A 307 12.70 12.09 -11.17
C ALA A 307 12.26 13.48 -11.66
N GLU A 308 12.97 14.03 -12.65
CA GLU A 308 12.61 15.30 -13.28
C GLU A 308 11.27 15.21 -14.02
N LEU A 309 11.08 14.19 -14.86
CA LEU A 309 9.80 13.94 -15.52
C LEU A 309 8.68 13.81 -14.49
N HIS A 310 8.86 12.98 -13.46
CA HIS A 310 7.89 12.79 -12.40
C HIS A 310 7.50 14.09 -11.68
N ARG A 311 8.45 15.02 -11.52
CA ARG A 311 8.21 16.34 -10.95
C ARG A 311 7.39 17.22 -11.89
N ARG A 312 7.71 17.24 -13.20
CA ARG A 312 7.00 18.03 -14.21
C ARG A 312 5.56 17.55 -14.45
N PHE A 313 5.27 16.27 -14.20
CA PHE A 313 3.93 15.68 -14.31
C PHE A 313 3.27 15.44 -12.94
N ALA A 314 3.81 15.99 -11.84
CA ALA A 314 3.34 15.66 -10.48
C ALA A 314 1.87 16.00 -10.23
N ASP A 315 1.38 17.10 -10.79
CA ASP A 315 -0.02 17.56 -10.73
C ASP A 315 -0.99 16.67 -11.53
N ARG A 316 -0.44 15.95 -12.53
CA ARG A 316 -1.16 15.05 -13.43
C ARG A 316 -1.06 13.57 -13.04
N ARG A 317 -0.60 13.25 -11.83
CA ARG A 317 -0.55 11.86 -11.34
C ARG A 317 -1.95 11.23 -11.27
N VAL A 318 -2.06 10.01 -11.77
CA VAL A 318 -3.29 9.19 -11.65
C VAL A 318 -3.49 8.76 -10.21
N ASN A 319 -2.44 8.27 -9.54
CA ASN A 319 -2.48 7.93 -8.12
C ASN A 319 -1.87 9.06 -7.27
N ARG A 320 -2.70 9.69 -6.43
CA ARG A 320 -2.30 10.80 -5.54
C ARG A 320 -1.95 10.36 -4.12
N ILE A 321 -2.21 9.09 -3.79
CA ILE A 321 -1.94 8.52 -2.47
C ILE A 321 -0.59 7.80 -2.52
N ASN A 322 -0.45 6.87 -3.47
CA ASN A 322 0.80 6.14 -3.67
C ASN A 322 1.55 6.71 -4.88
N LEU A 323 2.53 7.57 -4.59
CA LEU A 323 3.33 8.28 -5.60
C LEU A 323 4.34 7.38 -6.33
N ARG A 324 4.62 6.17 -5.82
CA ARG A 324 5.45 5.17 -6.51
C ARG A 324 4.68 4.46 -7.63
N ARG A 325 3.38 4.70 -7.77
CA ARG A 325 2.61 4.33 -8.96
C ARG A 325 2.67 5.43 -10.00
N GLU A 326 3.64 5.30 -10.89
CA GLU A 326 4.10 6.35 -11.81
C GLU A 326 3.27 6.42 -13.09
N PHE A 327 1.95 6.49 -12.93
CA PHE A 327 1.00 6.72 -14.02
C PHE A 327 0.55 8.18 -14.01
N PHE A 328 0.48 8.78 -15.20
CA PHE A 328 0.22 10.20 -15.39
C PHE A 328 -0.83 10.41 -16.48
N TYR A 329 -1.69 11.41 -16.28
CA TYR A 329 -2.59 11.95 -17.30
C TYR A 329 -1.79 12.80 -18.28
N ALA A 330 -1.25 12.16 -19.31
CA ALA A 330 -0.44 12.79 -20.35
C ALA A 330 -0.45 11.94 -21.62
N THR A 331 -0.15 12.58 -22.73
CA THR A 331 0.09 11.93 -24.01
C THR A 331 1.59 11.59 -24.16
N PRO A 332 1.93 10.56 -24.96
CA PRO A 332 3.32 10.26 -25.29
C PRO A 332 4.08 11.47 -25.86
N LEU A 333 3.40 12.30 -26.64
CA LEU A 333 3.99 13.49 -27.25
C LEU A 333 4.37 14.55 -26.22
N GLU A 334 3.51 14.80 -25.22
CA GLU A 334 3.85 15.72 -24.12
C GLU A 334 5.07 15.22 -23.33
N VAL A 335 5.16 13.91 -23.08
CA VAL A 335 6.34 13.35 -22.39
C VAL A 335 7.60 13.49 -23.24
N LYS A 336 7.48 13.27 -24.55
CA LYS A 336 8.58 13.45 -25.51
C LYS A 336 9.13 14.87 -25.46
N ASP A 337 8.26 15.88 -25.49
CA ASP A 337 8.66 17.30 -25.48
C ASP A 337 9.41 17.64 -24.19
N GLN A 338 8.91 17.18 -23.04
CA GLN A 338 9.58 17.36 -21.76
C GLN A 338 10.92 16.61 -21.69
N LEU A 339 10.98 15.39 -22.22
CA LEU A 339 12.20 14.58 -22.24
C LEU A 339 13.28 15.19 -23.15
N ALA A 340 12.89 15.79 -24.27
CA ALA A 340 13.80 16.47 -25.18
C ALA A 340 14.47 17.69 -24.53
N GLU A 341 13.74 18.43 -23.69
CA GLU A 341 14.31 19.53 -22.91
C GLU A 341 15.29 19.06 -21.82
N ILE A 342 15.06 17.89 -21.23
CA ILE A 342 15.88 17.36 -20.12
C ILE A 342 17.16 16.72 -20.65
N ALA A 343 17.06 15.88 -21.68
CA ALA A 343 18.13 14.97 -22.09
C ALA A 343 18.58 15.16 -23.55
N GLY A 344 17.95 16.06 -24.31
CA GLY A 344 18.32 16.38 -25.68
C GLY A 344 17.68 15.46 -26.73
N HIS A 345 18.47 14.96 -27.68
CA HIS A 345 17.94 14.28 -28.87
C HIS A 345 17.48 12.85 -28.57
N LEU A 346 16.20 12.59 -28.83
CA LEU A 346 15.59 11.25 -28.79
C LEU A 346 15.91 10.48 -30.07
N ILE A 347 16.36 9.25 -29.93
CA ILE A 347 16.77 8.39 -31.06
C ILE A 347 15.55 7.72 -31.69
N GLU A 348 14.61 7.22 -30.87
CA GLU A 348 13.41 6.51 -31.35
C GLU A 348 12.17 6.92 -30.53
N PHE A 349 11.09 7.27 -31.22
CA PHE A 349 9.81 7.66 -30.61
C PHE A 349 8.62 7.20 -31.45
N THR A 350 7.65 6.57 -30.78
CA THR A 350 6.38 6.14 -31.38
C THR A 350 5.24 6.96 -30.77
N ALA A 351 4.61 7.81 -31.58
CA ALA A 351 3.57 8.72 -31.11
C ALA A 351 2.26 7.99 -30.78
N GLU A 352 1.82 7.11 -31.67
CA GLU A 352 0.53 6.44 -31.56
C GLU A 352 0.70 5.00 -31.06
N PRO A 353 -0.09 4.56 -30.06
CA PRO A 353 -0.06 3.17 -29.62
C PRO A 353 -0.61 2.26 -30.74
N GLU A 354 0.02 1.11 -30.94
CA GLU A 354 -0.46 0.11 -31.90
C GLU A 354 -1.69 -0.60 -31.36
N ALA A 355 -1.70 -0.92 -30.06
CA ALA A 355 -2.83 -1.49 -29.34
C ALA A 355 -3.54 -2.63 -30.10
N GLU A 356 -2.76 -3.49 -30.78
CA GLU A 356 -3.28 -4.44 -31.77
C GLU A 356 -4.33 -5.38 -31.17
N GLN A 357 -4.00 -6.03 -30.05
CA GLN A 357 -4.90 -6.95 -29.35
C GLN A 357 -6.18 -6.28 -28.87
N TYR A 358 -6.10 -5.04 -28.40
CA TYR A 358 -7.27 -4.27 -27.97
C TYR A 358 -8.17 -3.95 -29.17
N ARG A 359 -7.60 -3.42 -30.26
CA ARG A 359 -8.36 -3.08 -31.48
C ARG A 359 -9.05 -4.30 -32.08
N LEU A 360 -8.34 -5.44 -32.12
CA LEU A 360 -8.92 -6.72 -32.54
C LEU A 360 -10.08 -7.14 -31.63
N SER A 361 -9.90 -7.07 -30.30
CA SER A 361 -10.94 -7.43 -29.34
C SER A 361 -12.22 -6.59 -29.51
N VAL A 362 -12.07 -5.27 -29.69
CA VAL A 362 -13.19 -4.35 -29.96
C VAL A 362 -13.89 -4.72 -31.28
N SER A 363 -13.13 -4.98 -32.35
CA SER A 363 -13.70 -5.36 -33.65
C SER A 363 -14.51 -6.66 -33.60
N MET A 364 -14.04 -7.66 -32.83
CA MET A 364 -14.74 -8.92 -32.60
C MET A 364 -16.03 -8.72 -31.80
N GLY A 365 -16.01 -7.86 -30.78
CA GLY A 365 -17.20 -7.51 -30.00
C GLY A 365 -18.27 -6.74 -30.80
N ALA A 366 -17.87 -5.84 -31.69
CA ALA A 366 -18.81 -5.14 -32.57
C ALA A 366 -19.45 -6.10 -33.61
N SER A 367 -18.69 -7.06 -34.10
CA SER A 367 -19.17 -8.07 -35.06
C SER A 367 -20.14 -9.07 -34.44
N SER A 368 -19.98 -9.42 -33.15
CA SER A 368 -20.91 -10.31 -32.44
C SER A 368 -22.23 -9.60 -32.09
N ALA A 369 -22.18 -8.31 -31.76
CA ALA A 369 -23.37 -7.49 -31.50
C ALA A 369 -24.25 -7.25 -32.74
N THR A 370 -23.69 -7.39 -33.95
CA THR A 370 -24.43 -7.23 -35.21
C THR A 370 -25.10 -8.55 -35.67
N ARG A 371 -24.75 -9.68 -35.04
CA ARG A 371 -25.28 -11.02 -35.36
C ARG A 371 -26.33 -11.52 -34.35
N ALA A 372 -26.56 -10.79 -33.27
CA ALA A 372 -27.67 -10.99 -32.33
C ALA A 372 -28.77 -9.98 -32.64
#